data_AF-A0A947QH64-F1
#
_entry.id   AF-A0A947QH64-F1
#
_cell.length_a   1.000
_cell.length_b   1.000
_cell.length_c   1.000
_cell.angle_alpha   90.00
_cell.angle_beta   90.00
_cell.angle_gamma   90.00
#
_symmetry.space_group_name_H-M   'P 1'
#
loop_
_entity.id
_entity.type
_entity.pdbx_description
1 polymer ?
#
loop_
_entity_poly.entity_id
_entity_poly.type
_entity_poly.pdbx_seq_one_letter_code
_entity_poly.pdbx_strand_id
1 'polypeptide(L)'
;MKHTCLSALLALALGLIPLVGVEAQASASAIKDFPDFLAVRSEFLSALITAAPARALSFKTVFRNTPAGRIRVSVERDGEEFFVLFQRERDGGFSAFSRGDVVIKREVATGYVKRVVWFLSDDGASFISLTPKNERTIVDFVVAGAVSRGSYSVSRLIYQFFTNSFSYLVSSTRSGLDWPSVLGAPGPEAASAMAASLVSGEPGIAQELLGVAEDLTSVGSYLSAAGLPDSALAEEQGPREGKAAAFADPRDPVLKAVPDWSEVRGMSMEVAAAPIIAGVDSSSVFIALVSGTGEQASRKLVVVPYRDEAGAYVIRAVDADSREAVDFLGLVRSMPGAAIRLFRLPLPRGL
;
A
#
# COMPACT_ATOMS: atom_id res chain seq x y z
N MET A 1 23.56 -41.07 -32.48
CA MET A 1 22.30 -40.41 -32.07
C MET A 1 22.26 -39.04 -32.71
N LYS A 2 21.17 -38.71 -33.44
CA LYS A 2 21.10 -37.56 -34.35
C LYS A 2 21.00 -36.24 -33.59
N HIS A 3 21.87 -35.28 -33.88
CA HIS A 3 21.94 -33.94 -33.27
C HIS A 3 20.62 -33.14 -33.35
N THR A 4 19.71 -33.52 -34.25
CA THR A 4 18.40 -32.88 -34.43
C THR A 4 17.43 -33.06 -33.25
N CYS A 5 17.55 -34.12 -32.45
CA CYS A 5 16.65 -34.33 -31.30
C CYS A 5 17.03 -33.43 -30.10
N LEU A 6 18.32 -33.10 -29.96
CA LEU A 6 18.81 -32.24 -28.88
C LEU A 6 18.45 -30.76 -29.12
N SER A 7 18.45 -30.31 -30.38
CA SER A 7 18.08 -28.94 -30.74
C SER A 7 16.60 -28.63 -30.51
N ALA A 8 15.71 -29.61 -30.73
CA ALA A 8 14.27 -29.44 -30.49
C ALA A 8 13.94 -29.34 -28.99
N LEU A 9 14.66 -30.08 -28.13
CA LEU A 9 14.49 -30.06 -26.68
C LEU A 9 15.03 -28.76 -26.05
N LEU A 10 16.12 -28.20 -26.61
CA LEU A 10 16.67 -26.92 -26.16
C LEU A 10 15.77 -25.73 -26.54
N ALA A 11 15.13 -25.76 -27.72
CA ALA A 11 14.20 -24.72 -28.16
C ALA A 11 12.91 -24.70 -27.32
N LEU A 12 12.41 -25.88 -26.89
CA LEU A 12 11.26 -25.96 -25.99
C LEU A 12 11.58 -25.47 -24.57
N ALA A 13 12.79 -25.72 -24.08
CA ALA A 13 13.25 -25.26 -22.78
C ALA A 13 13.56 -23.74 -22.73
N LEU A 14 14.00 -23.15 -23.86
CA LEU A 14 14.22 -21.71 -23.99
C LEU A 14 12.93 -20.93 -24.29
N GLY A 15 11.92 -21.55 -24.93
CA GLY A 15 10.59 -20.96 -25.12
C GLY A 15 9.72 -20.92 -23.86
N LEU A 16 10.15 -21.61 -22.80
CA LEU A 16 9.53 -21.61 -21.47
C LEU A 16 10.33 -20.79 -20.45
N ILE A 17 11.28 -19.93 -20.89
CA ILE A 17 11.88 -18.94 -19.99
C ILE A 17 10.72 -18.05 -19.50
N PRO A 18 10.40 -18.13 -18.20
CA PRO A 18 9.09 -17.74 -17.72
C PRO A 18 8.97 -16.21 -17.59
N LEU A 19 7.74 -15.72 -17.79
CA LEU A 19 7.27 -14.35 -17.49
C LEU A 19 7.69 -13.82 -16.10
N VAL A 20 8.15 -14.70 -15.20
CA VAL A 20 8.76 -14.38 -13.89
C VAL A 20 9.93 -13.38 -14.01
N GLY A 21 10.64 -13.32 -15.14
CA GLY A 21 11.72 -12.35 -15.33
C GLY A 21 11.26 -10.88 -15.37
N VAL A 22 10.07 -10.61 -15.93
CA VAL A 22 9.56 -9.24 -16.13
C VAL A 22 9.14 -8.62 -14.81
N GLU A 23 8.42 -9.38 -13.98
CA GLU A 23 7.94 -8.93 -12.67
C GLU A 23 9.08 -8.68 -11.68
N ALA A 24 10.09 -9.56 -11.68
CA ALA A 24 11.29 -9.41 -10.87
C ALA A 24 12.09 -8.15 -11.25
N GLN A 25 12.19 -7.85 -12.55
CA GLN A 25 12.89 -6.67 -13.04
C GLN A 25 12.14 -5.37 -12.72
N ALA A 26 10.81 -5.35 -12.89
CA ALA A 26 10.00 -4.17 -12.60
C ALA A 26 9.98 -3.84 -11.10
N SER A 27 9.87 -4.86 -10.25
CA SER A 27 10.02 -4.72 -8.79
C SER A 27 11.40 -4.15 -8.42
N ALA A 28 12.46 -4.59 -9.12
CA ALA A 28 13.81 -4.06 -8.90
C ALA A 28 13.93 -2.57 -9.29
N SER A 29 13.25 -2.11 -10.34
CA SER A 29 13.19 -0.68 -10.68
C SER A 29 12.47 0.11 -9.60
N ALA A 30 11.27 -0.32 -9.18
CA ALA A 30 10.50 0.35 -8.14
C ALA A 30 11.29 0.47 -6.81
N ILE A 31 12.06 -0.56 -6.45
CA ILE A 31 12.96 -0.53 -5.28
C ILE A 31 14.12 0.45 -5.47
N LYS A 32 14.69 0.53 -6.68
CA LYS A 32 15.81 1.42 -7.00
C LYS A 32 15.36 2.90 -7.04
N ASP A 33 14.17 3.15 -7.56
CA ASP A 33 13.58 4.47 -7.74
C ASP A 33 12.85 4.95 -6.46
N PHE A 34 12.80 4.11 -5.43
CA PHE A 34 12.23 4.46 -4.14
C PHE A 34 12.99 5.65 -3.52
N PRO A 35 12.28 6.69 -3.03
CA PRO A 35 12.89 7.87 -2.44
C PRO A 35 13.59 7.54 -1.11
N ASP A 36 14.88 7.21 -1.18
CA ASP A 36 15.71 6.87 -0.02
C ASP A 36 16.73 7.96 0.29
N PHE A 37 16.63 8.54 1.49
CA PHE A 37 17.48 9.64 1.96
C PHE A 37 18.60 9.19 2.89
N LEU A 38 19.26 8.08 2.58
CA LEU A 38 20.32 7.50 3.41
C LEU A 38 21.42 8.52 3.77
N ALA A 39 21.83 9.38 2.83
CA ALA A 39 22.84 10.41 3.10
C ALA A 39 22.38 11.40 4.18
N VAL A 40 21.11 11.81 4.16
CA VAL A 40 20.52 12.72 5.16
C VAL A 40 20.37 12.00 6.51
N ARG A 41 19.89 10.75 6.52
CA ARG A 41 19.81 9.97 7.76
C ARG A 41 21.19 9.77 8.39
N SER A 42 22.22 9.55 7.57
CA SER A 42 23.62 9.41 8.01
C SER A 42 24.19 10.71 8.56
N GLU A 43 23.92 11.85 7.90
CA GLU A 43 24.32 13.19 8.38
C GLU A 43 23.82 13.44 9.81
N PHE A 44 22.56 13.09 10.09
CA PHE A 44 21.93 13.35 11.38
C PHE A 44 22.00 12.20 12.40
N LEU A 45 22.71 11.11 12.07
CA LEU A 45 22.80 9.93 12.95
C LEU A 45 23.28 10.30 14.37
N SER A 46 24.39 11.02 14.46
CA SER A 46 25.02 11.42 15.73
C SER A 46 24.36 12.61 16.42
N ALA A 47 23.55 13.39 15.70
CA ALA A 47 22.89 14.59 16.21
C ALA A 47 21.46 14.31 16.71
N LEU A 48 20.78 13.34 16.12
CA LEU A 48 19.35 13.08 16.35
C LEU A 48 19.04 11.66 16.80
N ILE A 49 19.67 10.66 16.20
CA ILE A 49 19.23 9.27 16.38
C ILE A 49 19.97 8.61 17.54
N THR A 50 21.29 8.81 17.64
CA THR A 50 22.12 8.26 18.73
C THR A 50 22.49 9.31 19.78
N ALA A 51 22.12 10.57 19.57
CA ALA A 51 22.37 11.65 20.53
C ALA A 51 21.59 11.45 21.84
N ALA A 52 22.14 11.96 22.95
CA ALA A 52 21.40 12.07 24.20
C ALA A 52 20.08 12.84 24.01
N PRO A 53 18.98 12.47 24.70
CA PRO A 53 17.66 13.08 24.50
C PRO A 53 17.66 14.60 24.57
N ALA A 54 18.34 15.20 25.55
CA ALA A 54 18.42 16.65 25.69
C ALA A 54 18.99 17.36 24.44
N ARG A 55 19.99 16.74 23.80
CA ARG A 55 20.58 17.27 22.56
C ARG A 55 19.62 17.12 21.39
N ALA A 56 19.03 15.95 21.21
CA ALA A 56 18.08 15.70 20.12
C ALA A 56 16.85 16.62 20.23
N LEU A 57 16.29 16.80 21.43
CA LEU A 57 15.14 17.67 21.69
C LEU A 57 15.44 19.16 21.48
N SER A 58 16.71 19.56 21.59
CA SER A 58 17.14 20.94 21.28
C SER A 58 17.39 21.19 19.79
N PHE A 59 17.23 20.16 18.94
CA PHE A 59 17.53 20.25 17.53
C PHE A 59 16.55 21.18 16.81
N LYS A 60 17.09 22.11 16.05
CA LYS A 60 16.30 23.01 15.21
C LYS A 60 15.97 22.33 13.91
N THR A 61 14.74 22.46 13.45
CA THR A 61 14.32 21.96 12.13
C THR A 61 15.25 22.47 11.04
N VAL A 62 15.70 21.56 10.19
CA VAL A 62 16.55 21.87 9.03
C VAL A 62 15.96 21.28 7.77
N PHE A 63 16.40 21.83 6.63
CA PHE A 63 16.02 21.34 5.31
C PHE A 63 17.27 20.90 4.54
N ARG A 64 17.15 19.83 3.78
CA ARG A 64 18.21 19.32 2.90
C ARG A 64 17.66 19.08 1.51
N ASN A 65 18.39 19.53 0.50
CA ASN A 65 18.06 19.20 -0.88
C ASN A 65 18.76 17.90 -1.25
N THR A 66 18.03 16.97 -1.85
CA THR A 66 18.54 15.69 -2.35
C THR A 66 18.10 15.49 -3.79
N PRO A 67 18.69 14.56 -4.54
CA PRO A 67 18.22 14.23 -5.90
C PRO A 67 16.75 13.79 -5.96
N ALA A 68 16.22 13.21 -4.88
CA ALA A 68 14.82 12.76 -4.78
C ALA A 68 13.88 13.79 -4.13
N GLY A 69 14.34 15.03 -3.95
CA GLY A 69 13.55 16.15 -3.43
C GLY A 69 14.11 16.76 -2.15
N ARG A 70 13.40 17.76 -1.62
CA ARG A 70 13.75 18.44 -0.37
C ARG A 70 13.25 17.65 0.83
N ILE A 71 14.05 17.58 1.87
CA ILE A 71 13.77 16.85 3.11
C ILE A 71 13.73 17.80 4.28
N ARG A 72 12.65 17.76 5.05
CA ARG A 72 12.54 18.39 6.36
C ARG A 72 12.98 17.39 7.42
N VAL A 73 13.96 17.78 8.23
CA VAL A 73 14.41 17.01 9.39
C VAL A 73 14.02 17.78 10.63
N SER A 74 13.22 17.17 11.50
CA SER A 74 12.69 17.82 12.70
C SER A 74 12.58 16.84 13.86
N VAL A 75 12.44 17.39 15.07
CA VAL A 75 12.21 16.63 16.30
C VAL A 75 10.98 17.18 16.99
N GLU A 76 10.05 16.29 17.36
CA GLU A 76 8.82 16.63 18.05
C GLU A 76 8.70 15.81 19.33
N ARG A 77 8.43 16.47 20.47
CA ARG A 77 8.21 15.79 21.75
C ARG A 77 6.72 15.54 21.95
N ASP A 78 6.39 14.37 22.48
CA ASP A 78 5.04 14.02 22.92
C ASP A 78 5.11 13.21 24.21
N GLY A 79 4.79 13.86 25.34
CA GLY A 79 4.89 13.26 26.66
C GLY A 79 6.29 12.72 27.00
N GLU A 80 6.36 11.40 27.23
CA GLU A 80 7.58 10.64 27.57
C GLU A 80 8.36 10.17 26.34
N GLU A 81 7.89 10.54 25.16
CA GLU A 81 8.43 10.10 23.88
C GLU A 81 8.78 11.32 23.01
N PHE A 82 9.64 11.09 22.03
CA PHE A 82 9.91 12.07 21.00
C PHE A 82 10.18 11.38 19.67
N PHE A 83 9.86 12.11 18.60
CA PHE A 83 9.92 11.62 17.23
C PHE A 83 10.98 12.39 16.47
N VAL A 84 11.89 11.65 15.83
CA VAL A 84 12.78 12.21 14.80
C VAL A 84 12.11 11.96 13.46
N LEU A 85 11.81 13.03 12.74
CA LEU A 85 11.04 13.01 11.51
C LEU A 85 11.95 13.34 10.33
N PHE A 86 11.99 12.46 9.33
CA PHE A 86 12.56 12.71 8.02
C PHE A 86 11.42 12.72 7.00
N GLN A 87 11.05 13.90 6.53
CA GLN A 87 9.86 14.10 5.71
C GLN A 87 10.24 14.66 4.35
N ARG A 88 9.78 14.01 3.29
CA ARG A 88 9.92 14.47 1.91
C ARG A 88 8.94 15.58 1.62
N GLU A 89 9.40 16.59 0.88
CA GLU A 89 8.53 17.60 0.31
C GLU A 89 7.66 16.97 -0.78
N ARG A 90 6.36 17.26 -0.73
CA ARG A 90 5.38 16.84 -1.72
C ARG A 90 4.32 17.92 -1.85
N ASP A 91 3.97 18.26 -3.09
CA ASP A 91 2.92 19.23 -3.39
C ASP A 91 3.11 20.58 -2.65
N GLY A 92 4.38 20.99 -2.48
CA GLY A 92 4.79 22.20 -1.76
C GLY A 92 4.72 22.12 -0.23
N GLY A 93 4.37 20.96 0.34
CA GLY A 93 4.24 20.73 1.77
C GLY A 93 5.13 19.61 2.30
N PHE A 94 5.21 19.52 3.62
CA PHE A 94 5.81 18.40 4.34
C PHE A 94 4.70 17.71 5.13
N SER A 95 3.77 17.08 4.42
CA SER A 95 2.87 16.13 5.06
C SER A 95 3.74 15.10 5.73
N ALA A 96 3.49 14.81 6.98
CA ALA A 96 3.99 13.56 7.49
C ALA A 96 3.27 12.44 6.70
N PHE A 97 3.94 11.32 6.41
CA PHE A 97 3.37 10.09 5.84
C PHE A 97 3.29 10.00 4.32
N SER A 98 4.31 10.51 3.63
CA SER A 98 4.50 10.25 2.20
C SER A 98 5.50 9.12 1.93
N ARG A 99 5.55 8.63 0.69
CA ARG A 99 6.51 7.59 0.29
C ARG A 99 7.94 8.05 0.55
N GLY A 100 8.69 7.26 1.32
CA GLY A 100 10.08 7.55 1.68
C GLY A 100 10.25 8.22 3.05
N ASP A 101 9.16 8.70 3.67
CA ASP A 101 9.23 9.29 5.00
C ASP A 101 9.66 8.25 6.04
N VAL A 102 10.47 8.68 6.99
CA VAL A 102 10.94 7.86 8.11
C VAL A 102 10.66 8.57 9.42
N VAL A 103 9.99 7.86 10.32
CA VAL A 103 9.70 8.31 11.69
C VAL A 103 10.43 7.41 12.67
N ILE A 104 11.25 7.99 13.53
CA ILE A 104 11.99 7.26 14.58
C ILE A 104 11.47 7.72 15.93
N LYS A 105 10.79 6.81 16.63
CA LYS A 105 10.25 7.02 17.96
C LYS A 105 11.30 6.66 19.02
N ARG A 106 11.55 7.58 19.95
CA ARG A 106 12.52 7.44 21.03
C ARG A 106 11.91 7.81 22.38
N GLU A 107 12.41 7.18 23.43
CA GLU A 107 12.03 7.50 24.81
C GLU A 107 12.83 8.70 25.33
N VAL A 108 12.17 9.65 26.00
CA VAL A 108 12.81 10.85 26.56
C VAL A 108 13.79 10.50 27.68
N ALA A 109 13.46 9.51 28.52
CA ALA A 109 14.27 9.15 29.68
C ALA A 109 15.61 8.53 29.31
N THR A 110 15.62 7.58 28.36
CA THR A 110 16.81 6.78 28.01
C THR A 110 17.40 7.14 26.65
N GLY A 111 16.60 7.73 25.75
CA GLY A 111 16.94 7.89 24.35
C GLY A 111 16.88 6.61 23.53
N TYR A 112 16.41 5.50 24.09
CA TYR A 112 16.29 4.25 23.33
C TYR A 112 15.27 4.37 22.22
N VAL A 113 15.60 3.80 21.07
CA VAL A 113 14.67 3.67 19.95
C VAL A 113 13.60 2.67 20.35
N LYS A 114 12.34 3.11 20.34
CA LYS A 114 11.17 2.25 20.61
C LYS A 114 10.60 1.70 19.31
N ARG A 115 10.64 2.49 18.23
CA ARG A 115 10.07 2.10 16.94
C ARG A 115 10.65 2.91 15.80
N VAL A 116 10.67 2.32 14.61
CA VAL A 116 10.90 3.03 13.34
C VAL A 116 9.77 2.70 12.39
N VAL A 117 9.14 3.71 11.80
CA VAL A 117 8.13 3.54 10.75
C VAL A 117 8.68 4.10 9.46
N TRP A 118 8.65 3.30 8.39
CA TRP A 118 9.01 3.73 7.05
C TRP A 118 7.78 3.66 6.16
N PHE A 119 7.36 4.81 5.63
CA PHE A 119 6.20 4.92 4.77
C PHE A 119 6.54 4.52 3.34
N LEU A 120 5.73 3.62 2.79
CA LEU A 120 5.96 2.96 1.51
C LEU A 120 5.04 3.48 0.41
N SER A 121 3.94 4.12 0.80
CA SER A 121 2.98 4.75 -0.11
C SER A 121 2.81 6.22 0.22
N ASP A 122 2.36 6.94 -0.80
CA ASP A 122 2.17 8.38 -0.77
C ASP A 122 0.88 8.80 -0.05
N ASP A 123 -0.03 7.86 0.22
CA ASP A 123 -1.25 8.05 1.01
C ASP A 123 -1.05 7.78 2.52
N GLY A 124 0.15 7.33 2.93
CA GLY A 124 0.50 6.96 4.30
C GLY A 124 -0.12 5.65 4.81
N ALA A 125 -0.88 4.94 3.98
CA ALA A 125 -1.59 3.73 4.36
C ALA A 125 -0.73 2.46 4.29
N SER A 126 0.36 2.47 3.52
CA SER A 126 1.33 1.38 3.47
C SER A 126 2.62 1.77 4.17
N PHE A 127 3.04 0.96 5.12
CA PHE A 127 4.25 1.20 5.89
C PHE A 127 4.83 -0.10 6.44
N ILE A 128 6.10 -0.03 6.84
CA ILE A 128 6.76 -1.05 7.63
C ILE A 128 7.11 -0.46 9.00
N SER A 129 6.68 -1.15 10.05
CA SER A 129 6.95 -0.81 11.44
C SER A 129 8.00 -1.78 11.99
N LEU A 130 9.09 -1.22 12.51
CA LEU A 130 10.24 -1.93 13.04
C LEU A 130 10.32 -1.66 14.54
N THR A 131 10.25 -2.72 15.34
CA THR A 131 10.32 -2.64 16.81
C THR A 131 11.49 -3.49 17.31
N PRO A 132 12.41 -2.95 18.13
CA PRO A 132 13.50 -3.76 18.68
C PRO A 132 12.96 -4.78 19.68
N LYS A 133 13.49 -6.01 19.62
CA LYS A 133 13.21 -7.08 20.58
C LYS A 133 14.48 -7.90 20.80
N ASN A 134 15.21 -7.60 21.88
CA ASN A 134 16.53 -8.17 22.16
C ASN A 134 17.48 -7.98 20.96
N GLU A 135 18.13 -9.06 20.50
CA GLU A 135 19.03 -9.06 19.34
C GLU A 135 18.31 -9.17 17.98
N ARG A 136 16.99 -8.95 17.97
CA ARG A 136 16.15 -9.06 16.78
C ARG A 136 15.30 -7.82 16.59
N THR A 137 14.73 -7.71 15.39
CA THR A 137 13.72 -6.70 15.07
C THR A 137 12.42 -7.42 14.74
N ILE A 138 11.33 -6.94 15.32
CA ILE A 138 9.98 -7.33 14.97
C ILE A 138 9.48 -6.38 13.89
N VAL A 139 8.92 -6.96 12.84
CA VAL A 139 8.45 -6.28 11.65
C VAL A 139 6.95 -6.48 11.53
N ASP A 140 6.21 -5.37 11.47
CA ASP A 140 4.83 -5.36 11.01
C ASP A 140 4.80 -4.67 9.64
N PHE A 141 4.26 -5.37 8.65
CA PHE A 141 4.14 -4.90 7.28
C PHE A 141 2.67 -4.63 6.96
N VAL A 142 2.36 -3.36 6.70
CA VAL A 142 1.00 -2.88 6.46
C VAL A 142 0.88 -2.45 5.00
N VAL A 143 -0.17 -2.94 4.35
CA VAL A 143 -0.48 -2.67 2.94
C VAL A 143 -1.88 -2.08 2.89
N ALA A 144 -1.94 -0.81 2.48
CA ALA A 144 -3.16 -0.01 2.42
C ALA A 144 -4.06 -0.14 3.66
N GLY A 145 -3.46 0.07 4.83
CA GLY A 145 -4.15 0.04 6.12
C GLY A 145 -4.33 -1.35 6.71
N ALA A 146 -4.28 -2.45 5.95
CA ALA A 146 -4.37 -3.79 6.51
C ALA A 146 -2.98 -4.37 6.86
N VAL A 147 -2.89 -5.11 7.96
CA VAL A 147 -1.68 -5.87 8.26
C VAL A 147 -1.57 -7.04 7.27
N SER A 148 -0.57 -6.99 6.39
CA SER A 148 -0.25 -8.10 5.47
C SER A 148 0.59 -9.17 6.18
N ARG A 149 1.52 -8.73 7.03
CA ARG A 149 2.34 -9.61 7.86
C ARG A 149 2.63 -8.97 9.21
N GLY A 150 2.10 -9.55 10.29
CA GLY A 150 2.32 -9.07 11.65
C GLY A 150 3.44 -9.84 12.37
N SER A 151 4.18 -9.14 13.22
CA SER A 151 5.12 -9.72 14.18
C SER A 151 6.22 -10.62 13.57
N TYR A 152 6.62 -10.35 12.32
CA TYR A 152 7.68 -11.10 11.64
C TYR A 152 9.04 -10.79 12.28
N SER A 153 9.73 -11.81 12.77
CA SER A 153 11.02 -11.63 13.44
C SER A 153 12.18 -11.76 12.46
N VAL A 154 13.04 -10.73 12.41
CA VAL A 154 14.26 -10.71 11.61
C VAL A 154 15.48 -10.70 12.52
N SER A 155 16.45 -11.55 12.23
CA SER A 155 17.74 -11.65 12.95
C SER A 155 18.70 -10.51 12.58
N ARG A 156 18.23 -9.28 12.73
CA ARG A 156 18.93 -8.02 12.49
C ARG A 156 18.55 -7.03 13.58
N LEU A 157 19.49 -6.20 14.00
CA LEU A 157 19.22 -5.13 14.96
C LEU A 157 18.51 -3.97 14.26
N ILE A 158 17.62 -3.27 14.97
CA ILE A 158 16.84 -2.18 14.38
C ILE A 158 17.74 -1.09 13.77
N TYR A 159 18.87 -0.82 14.40
CA TYR A 159 19.89 0.13 13.93
C TYR A 159 20.34 -0.18 12.51
N GLN A 160 20.46 -1.45 12.13
CA GLN A 160 20.89 -1.84 10.79
C GLN A 160 19.88 -1.42 9.71
N PHE A 161 18.60 -1.29 10.02
CA PHE A 161 17.60 -0.93 9.01
C PHE A 161 17.61 0.56 8.67
N PHE A 162 17.71 1.44 9.67
CA PHE A 162 17.64 2.88 9.40
C PHE A 162 19.00 3.52 9.08
N THR A 163 20.12 2.83 9.35
CA THR A 163 21.47 3.25 8.93
C THR A 163 21.91 2.67 7.58
N ASN A 164 21.10 1.82 6.95
CA ASN A 164 21.33 1.32 5.60
C ASN A 164 20.26 1.81 4.63
N SER A 165 20.39 1.43 3.37
CA SER A 165 19.48 1.81 2.31
C SER A 165 18.12 1.09 2.41
N PHE A 166 17.13 1.61 1.70
CA PHE A 166 15.84 0.97 1.53
C PHE A 166 15.99 -0.42 0.89
N SER A 167 16.88 -0.57 -0.10
CA SER A 167 17.16 -1.87 -0.71
C SER A 167 17.73 -2.89 0.29
N TYR A 168 18.47 -2.44 1.31
CA TYR A 168 18.91 -3.31 2.40
C TYR A 168 17.73 -3.81 3.25
N LEU A 169 16.78 -2.93 3.57
CA LEU A 169 15.55 -3.30 4.27
C LEU A 169 14.76 -4.35 3.47
N VAL A 170 14.53 -4.09 2.17
CA VAL A 170 13.80 -5.02 1.28
C VAL A 170 14.52 -6.37 1.22
N SER A 171 15.81 -6.38 0.90
CA SER A 171 16.57 -7.64 0.78
C SER A 171 16.64 -8.44 2.08
N SER A 172 16.66 -7.77 3.23
CA SER A 172 16.69 -8.41 4.56
C SER A 172 15.34 -8.99 4.99
N THR A 173 14.25 -8.59 4.34
CA THR A 173 12.88 -8.97 4.70
C THR A 173 12.14 -9.72 3.58
N ARG A 174 12.70 -9.79 2.37
CA ARG A 174 12.09 -10.39 1.18
C ARG A 174 11.61 -11.83 1.33
N SER A 175 12.16 -12.59 2.26
CA SER A 175 11.76 -13.99 2.51
C SER A 175 10.48 -14.10 3.33
N GLY A 176 10.07 -13.04 4.02
CA GLY A 176 8.90 -13.04 4.90
C GLY A 176 7.83 -12.01 4.54
N LEU A 177 8.13 -11.07 3.63
CA LEU A 177 7.23 -10.00 3.22
C LEU A 177 6.95 -10.05 1.71
N ASP A 178 5.70 -9.81 1.36
CA ASP A 178 5.23 -9.70 -0.03
C ASP A 178 5.43 -8.26 -0.55
N TRP A 179 6.65 -7.92 -0.93
CA TRP A 179 6.99 -6.59 -1.46
C TRP A 179 6.23 -6.18 -2.73
N PRO A 180 5.97 -7.08 -3.71
CA PRO A 180 5.17 -6.77 -4.89
C PRO A 180 3.82 -6.13 -4.56
N SER A 181 3.17 -6.51 -3.45
CA SER A 181 1.89 -5.92 -3.03
C SER A 181 1.93 -4.39 -2.86
N VAL A 182 3.08 -3.81 -2.51
CA VAL A 182 3.25 -2.35 -2.37
C VAL A 182 4.06 -1.76 -3.53
N LEU A 183 5.15 -2.42 -3.92
CA LEU A 183 6.10 -1.96 -4.93
C LEU A 183 6.15 -2.99 -6.06
N GLY A 184 5.33 -2.77 -7.09
CA GLY A 184 5.16 -3.69 -8.20
C GLY A 184 5.55 -3.09 -9.54
N ALA A 185 5.31 -3.84 -10.62
CA ALA A 185 5.38 -3.31 -11.98
C ALA A 185 4.26 -2.30 -12.25
N PRO A 186 4.41 -1.37 -13.20
CA PRO A 186 3.26 -0.64 -13.74
C PRO A 186 2.12 -1.59 -14.12
N GLY A 187 0.89 -1.20 -13.81
CA GLY A 187 -0.29 -2.02 -14.04
C GLY A 187 -0.68 -2.03 -15.52
N PRO A 188 -1.65 -2.88 -15.92
CA PRO A 188 -2.18 -2.84 -17.28
C PRO A 188 -2.83 -1.48 -17.57
N GLU A 189 -2.54 -0.88 -18.73
CA GLU A 189 -3.12 0.40 -19.19
C GLU A 189 -4.65 0.37 -19.20
N ALA A 190 -5.24 -0.80 -19.44
CA ALA A 190 -6.68 -1.01 -19.37
C ALA A 190 -7.28 -0.59 -18.00
N ALA A 191 -6.56 -0.80 -16.89
CA ALA A 191 -7.08 -0.45 -15.57
C ALA A 191 -7.10 1.07 -15.35
N SER A 192 -6.05 1.77 -15.78
CA SER A 192 -6.02 3.24 -15.70
C SER A 192 -6.99 3.89 -16.68
N ALA A 193 -7.17 3.32 -17.88
CA ALA A 193 -8.16 3.76 -18.86
C ALA A 193 -9.59 3.58 -18.32
N MET A 194 -9.93 2.41 -17.75
CA MET A 194 -11.22 2.18 -17.10
C MET A 194 -11.48 3.20 -15.99
N ALA A 195 -10.49 3.43 -15.14
CA ALA A 195 -10.61 4.41 -14.07
C ALA A 195 -10.85 5.83 -14.58
N ALA A 196 -10.23 6.21 -15.71
CA ALA A 196 -10.47 7.50 -16.35
C ALA A 196 -11.88 7.61 -16.94
N SER A 197 -12.36 6.56 -17.64
CA SER A 197 -13.72 6.51 -18.21
C SER A 197 -14.82 6.59 -17.15
N LEU A 198 -14.61 5.96 -15.98
CA LEU A 198 -15.54 6.07 -14.85
C LEU A 198 -15.69 7.51 -14.34
N VAL A 199 -14.59 8.28 -14.35
CA VAL A 199 -14.59 9.68 -13.88
C VAL A 199 -15.12 10.64 -14.94
N SER A 200 -14.85 10.38 -16.23
CA SER A 200 -15.36 11.21 -17.32
C SER A 200 -16.86 11.01 -17.58
N GLY A 201 -17.43 9.87 -17.15
CA GLY A 201 -18.83 9.53 -17.40
C GLY A 201 -19.11 9.19 -18.87
N GLU A 202 -18.07 8.78 -19.62
CA GLU A 202 -18.23 8.39 -21.01
C GLU A 202 -19.08 7.12 -21.14
N PRO A 203 -19.99 7.04 -22.14
CA PRO A 203 -20.77 5.84 -22.39
C PRO A 203 -19.86 4.64 -22.71
N GLY A 204 -20.19 3.46 -22.19
CA GLY A 204 -19.46 2.23 -22.50
C GLY A 204 -19.41 1.26 -21.35
N ILE A 205 -18.37 0.42 -21.33
CA ILE A 205 -18.21 -0.66 -20.33
C ILE A 205 -18.10 -0.11 -18.90
N ALA A 206 -17.53 1.09 -18.73
CA ALA A 206 -17.49 1.79 -17.43
C ALA A 206 -18.91 2.08 -16.89
N GLN A 207 -19.83 2.47 -17.76
CA GLN A 207 -21.23 2.75 -17.38
C GLN A 207 -21.99 1.47 -17.04
N GLU A 208 -21.71 0.37 -17.75
CA GLU A 208 -22.25 -0.95 -17.39
C GLU A 208 -21.78 -1.36 -16.00
N LEU A 209 -20.49 -1.19 -15.68
CA LEU A 209 -19.93 -1.51 -14.37
C LEU A 209 -20.57 -0.67 -13.25
N LEU A 210 -20.82 0.60 -13.52
CA LEU A 210 -21.58 1.51 -12.68
C LEU A 210 -23.04 1.05 -12.46
N GLY A 211 -23.69 0.52 -13.50
CA GLY A 211 -25.00 -0.11 -13.41
C GLY A 211 -24.99 -1.37 -12.52
N VAL A 212 -23.91 -2.16 -12.55
CA VAL A 212 -23.75 -3.31 -11.63
C VAL A 212 -23.67 -2.87 -10.17
N ALA A 213 -23.04 -1.74 -9.87
CA ALA A 213 -23.04 -1.20 -8.52
C ALA A 213 -24.43 -0.77 -8.04
N GLU A 214 -25.25 -0.22 -8.94
CA GLU A 214 -26.65 0.16 -8.65
C GLU A 214 -27.54 -1.07 -8.44
N ASP A 215 -27.41 -2.07 -9.32
CA ASP A 215 -28.15 -3.33 -9.34
C ASP A 215 -27.24 -4.51 -9.76
N LEU A 216 -26.85 -5.34 -8.78
CA LEU A 216 -25.99 -6.51 -9.00
C LEU A 216 -26.57 -7.54 -9.97
N THR A 217 -27.89 -7.55 -10.21
CA THR A 217 -28.49 -8.48 -11.18
C THR A 217 -28.08 -8.16 -12.63
N SER A 218 -27.60 -6.95 -12.89
CA SER A 218 -27.10 -6.51 -14.20
C SER A 218 -25.70 -7.01 -14.53
N VAL A 219 -25.05 -7.76 -13.63
CA VAL A 219 -23.67 -8.25 -13.82
C VAL A 219 -23.44 -8.98 -15.14
N GLY A 220 -24.44 -9.70 -15.66
CA GLY A 220 -24.35 -10.38 -16.96
C GLY A 220 -24.16 -9.44 -18.15
N SER A 221 -24.71 -8.22 -18.07
CA SER A 221 -24.53 -7.18 -19.10
C SER A 221 -23.08 -6.72 -19.14
N TYR A 222 -22.52 -6.35 -17.98
CA TYR A 222 -21.11 -5.99 -17.85
C TYR A 222 -20.18 -7.12 -18.33
N LEU A 223 -20.40 -8.35 -17.87
CA LEU A 223 -19.55 -9.48 -18.24
C LEU A 223 -19.58 -9.78 -19.73
N SER A 224 -20.75 -9.63 -20.37
CA SER A 224 -20.89 -9.78 -21.82
C SER A 224 -20.15 -8.66 -22.55
N ALA A 225 -20.31 -7.41 -22.12
CA ALA A 225 -19.63 -6.24 -22.70
C ALA A 225 -18.10 -6.30 -22.51
N ALA A 226 -17.64 -6.85 -21.38
CA ALA A 226 -16.23 -7.07 -21.07
C ALA A 226 -15.59 -8.24 -21.83
N GLY A 227 -16.38 -9.00 -22.60
CA GLY A 227 -15.92 -10.18 -23.36
C GLY A 227 -15.63 -11.39 -22.47
N LEU A 228 -16.31 -11.49 -21.32
CA LEU A 228 -16.07 -12.48 -20.26
C LEU A 228 -17.37 -13.09 -19.70
N PRO A 229 -18.31 -13.56 -20.56
CA PRO A 229 -19.65 -13.97 -20.13
C PRO A 229 -19.68 -15.16 -19.14
N ASP A 230 -18.65 -16.01 -19.17
CA ASP A 230 -18.55 -17.18 -18.29
C ASP A 230 -17.90 -16.89 -16.93
N SER A 231 -17.51 -15.63 -16.68
CA SER A 231 -16.93 -15.25 -15.38
C SER A 231 -18.02 -15.14 -14.31
N ALA A 232 -17.63 -15.36 -13.06
CA ALA A 232 -18.54 -15.24 -11.92
C ALA A 232 -18.17 -14.03 -11.06
N LEU A 233 -19.20 -13.42 -10.47
CA LEU A 233 -19.04 -12.47 -9.37
C LEU A 233 -18.49 -13.23 -8.15
N ALA A 234 -17.36 -12.78 -7.60
CA ALA A 234 -16.76 -13.38 -6.41
C ALA A 234 -16.77 -12.38 -5.25
N GLU A 235 -17.32 -12.76 -4.09
CA GLU A 235 -17.22 -11.91 -2.90
C GLU A 235 -15.90 -12.15 -2.16
N GLU A 236 -15.20 -11.06 -1.84
CA GLU A 236 -13.97 -11.09 -1.07
C GLU A 236 -14.27 -11.19 0.43
N GLN A 237 -13.52 -12.04 1.13
CA GLN A 237 -13.68 -12.29 2.57
C GLN A 237 -12.65 -11.55 3.44
N GLY A 238 -11.79 -10.72 2.83
CA GLY A 238 -10.82 -9.88 3.53
C GLY A 238 -9.45 -10.55 3.77
N PRO A 239 -8.50 -9.80 4.36
CA PRO A 239 -7.15 -10.30 4.59
C PRO A 239 -7.07 -11.26 5.79
N ARG A 240 -6.03 -12.11 5.79
CA ARG A 240 -5.86 -13.19 6.78
C ARG A 240 -5.59 -12.73 8.21
N GLU A 241 -4.93 -11.58 8.42
CA GLU A 241 -4.36 -11.20 9.72
C GLU A 241 -5.33 -10.44 10.65
N GLY A 242 -6.58 -10.19 10.22
CA GLY A 242 -7.65 -9.63 11.09
C GLY A 242 -7.28 -8.32 11.82
N LYS A 243 -6.33 -7.54 11.28
CA LYS A 243 -5.81 -6.31 11.89
C LYS A 243 -5.69 -5.19 10.87
N ALA A 244 -5.97 -3.98 11.31
CA ALA A 244 -5.79 -2.74 10.56
C ALA A 244 -4.96 -1.72 11.33
N ALA A 245 -4.31 -0.84 10.61
CA ALA A 245 -3.65 0.34 11.14
C ALA A 245 -4.68 1.44 11.43
N ALA A 246 -4.59 2.01 12.62
CA ALA A 246 -5.30 3.20 13.03
C ALA A 246 -4.31 4.38 13.11
N PHE A 247 -4.70 5.51 12.51
CA PHE A 247 -3.84 6.67 12.30
C PHE A 247 -4.26 7.87 13.17
N ALA A 248 -4.61 7.62 14.43
CA ALA A 248 -4.98 8.70 15.36
C ALA A 248 -3.83 9.69 15.57
N ASP A 249 -2.63 9.15 15.82
CA ASP A 249 -1.37 9.84 15.54
C ASP A 249 -0.69 9.13 14.38
N PRO A 250 -0.61 9.74 13.20
CA PRO A 250 -0.01 9.10 12.06
C PRO A 250 1.53 8.98 12.15
N ARG A 251 2.20 9.69 13.08
CA ARG A 251 3.62 9.44 13.44
C ARG A 251 3.78 8.13 14.19
N ASP A 252 2.71 7.69 14.84
CA ASP A 252 2.68 6.50 15.69
C ASP A 252 1.49 5.59 15.35
N PRO A 253 1.39 5.05 14.11
CA PRO A 253 0.26 4.21 13.72
C PRO A 253 0.12 2.99 14.64
N VAL A 254 -1.10 2.70 15.09
CA VAL A 254 -1.38 1.59 16.02
C VAL A 254 -2.12 0.49 15.28
N LEU A 255 -1.69 -0.76 15.46
CA LEU A 255 -2.39 -1.91 14.89
C LEU A 255 -3.52 -2.33 15.82
N LYS A 256 -4.74 -2.38 15.30
CA LYS A 256 -5.95 -2.79 16.01
C LYS A 256 -6.52 -4.04 15.37
N ALA A 257 -7.03 -4.96 16.20
CA ALA A 257 -7.87 -6.04 15.70
C ALA A 257 -9.15 -5.44 15.09
N VAL A 258 -9.58 -6.02 13.98
CA VAL A 258 -10.87 -5.70 13.36
C VAL A 258 -11.79 -6.92 13.45
N PRO A 259 -13.12 -6.73 13.34
CA PRO A 259 -14.04 -7.86 13.26
C PRO A 259 -13.70 -8.76 12.07
N ASP A 260 -13.83 -10.08 12.27
CA ASP A 260 -13.78 -11.04 11.18
C ASP A 260 -14.93 -10.81 10.19
N TRP A 261 -14.73 -11.30 8.96
CA TRP A 261 -15.77 -11.29 7.95
C TRP A 261 -17.02 -12.05 8.40
N SER A 262 -18.19 -11.56 7.99
CA SER A 262 -19.47 -12.24 8.21
C SER A 262 -20.35 -12.15 6.97
N GLU A 263 -21.14 -13.19 6.70
CA GLU A 263 -22.09 -13.23 5.57
C GLU A 263 -23.08 -12.06 5.57
N VAL A 264 -23.45 -11.57 6.77
CA VAL A 264 -24.44 -10.50 6.93
C VAL A 264 -23.84 -9.12 6.67
N ARG A 265 -22.61 -8.86 7.13
CA ARG A 265 -22.02 -7.51 7.13
C ARG A 265 -20.89 -7.32 6.12
N GLY A 266 -20.27 -8.40 5.64
CA GLY A 266 -19.00 -8.35 4.92
C GLY A 266 -17.80 -8.22 5.87
N MET A 267 -16.74 -7.55 5.41
CA MET A 267 -15.50 -7.29 6.16
C MET A 267 -15.50 -5.88 6.77
N SER A 268 -14.56 -5.61 7.68
CA SER A 268 -14.28 -4.25 8.16
C SER A 268 -13.77 -3.36 7.04
N MET A 269 -14.25 -2.13 6.95
CA MET A 269 -13.83 -1.18 5.92
C MET A 269 -12.33 -0.85 5.98
N GLU A 270 -11.75 -0.87 7.18
CA GLU A 270 -10.34 -0.58 7.45
C GLU A 270 -9.36 -1.60 6.83
N VAL A 271 -9.85 -2.78 6.44
CA VAL A 271 -9.02 -3.81 5.80
C VAL A 271 -9.35 -4.02 4.32
N ALA A 272 -10.33 -3.30 3.77
CA ALA A 272 -10.86 -3.56 2.44
C ALA A 272 -9.93 -3.14 1.30
N ALA A 273 -9.05 -2.16 1.53
CA ALA A 273 -8.11 -1.72 0.50
C ALA A 273 -7.08 -2.80 0.13
N ALA A 274 -6.76 -3.72 1.04
CA ALA A 274 -5.80 -4.79 0.78
C ALA A 274 -6.26 -5.79 -0.30
N PRO A 275 -7.46 -6.42 -0.21
CA PRO A 275 -7.96 -7.26 -1.30
C PRO A 275 -8.20 -6.47 -2.60
N ILE A 276 -8.58 -5.19 -2.51
CA ILE A 276 -8.67 -4.31 -3.69
C ILE A 276 -7.32 -4.23 -4.40
N ILE A 277 -6.22 -3.92 -3.70
CA ILE A 277 -4.89 -3.81 -4.32
C ILE A 277 -4.37 -5.16 -4.82
N ALA A 278 -4.64 -6.26 -4.12
CA ALA A 278 -4.35 -7.60 -4.63
C ALA A 278 -5.09 -7.91 -5.95
N GLY A 279 -6.19 -7.19 -6.22
CA GLY A 279 -6.91 -7.21 -7.48
C GLY A 279 -6.11 -6.69 -8.68
N VAL A 280 -5.04 -5.92 -8.49
CA VAL A 280 -4.18 -5.44 -9.58
C VAL A 280 -3.57 -6.62 -10.33
N ASP A 281 -3.01 -7.59 -9.61
CA ASP A 281 -2.28 -8.72 -10.20
C ASP A 281 -3.21 -9.73 -10.90
N SER A 282 -4.50 -9.68 -10.56
CA SER A 282 -5.55 -10.48 -11.19
C SER A 282 -6.36 -9.71 -12.22
N SER A 283 -5.96 -8.48 -12.56
CA SER A 283 -6.70 -7.58 -13.46
C SER A 283 -8.18 -7.51 -13.08
N SER A 284 -8.47 -7.08 -11.86
CA SER A 284 -9.82 -7.05 -11.31
C SER A 284 -10.31 -5.63 -11.06
N VAL A 285 -11.63 -5.45 -11.16
CA VAL A 285 -12.39 -4.29 -10.68
C VAL A 285 -13.34 -4.77 -9.58
N PHE A 286 -13.87 -3.83 -8.79
CA PHE A 286 -14.67 -4.18 -7.64
C PHE A 286 -15.95 -3.36 -7.54
N ILE A 287 -17.00 -4.01 -7.07
CA ILE A 287 -18.19 -3.37 -6.54
C ILE A 287 -18.08 -3.40 -5.02
N ALA A 288 -18.11 -2.22 -4.40
CA ALA A 288 -18.00 -2.05 -2.97
C ALA A 288 -19.32 -1.53 -2.39
N LEU A 289 -20.01 -2.36 -1.62
CA LEU A 289 -21.23 -1.98 -0.89
C LEU A 289 -20.85 -1.62 0.54
N VAL A 290 -20.74 -0.32 0.81
CA VAL A 290 -20.35 0.23 2.11
C VAL A 290 -21.59 0.45 2.96
N SER A 291 -21.60 -0.16 4.14
CA SER A 291 -22.66 0.04 5.14
C SER A 291 -22.52 1.43 5.77
N GLY A 292 -23.64 2.11 5.99
CA GLY A 292 -23.67 3.37 6.72
C GLY A 292 -23.27 3.21 8.19
N THR A 293 -22.73 4.27 8.78
CA THR A 293 -22.38 4.34 10.21
C THR A 293 -22.88 5.63 10.83
N GLY A 294 -23.78 5.53 11.81
CA GLY A 294 -24.40 6.70 12.45
C GLY A 294 -25.17 7.55 11.44
N GLU A 295 -24.69 8.78 11.20
CA GLU A 295 -25.30 9.73 10.24
C GLU A 295 -24.80 9.55 8.80
N GLN A 296 -23.74 8.77 8.57
CA GLN A 296 -23.22 8.55 7.23
C GLN A 296 -24.07 7.51 6.50
N ALA A 297 -24.61 7.89 5.34
CA ALA A 297 -25.38 7.00 4.49
C ALA A 297 -24.52 5.85 3.92
N SER A 298 -25.18 4.74 3.58
CA SER A 298 -24.56 3.67 2.79
C SER A 298 -24.12 4.19 1.43
N ARG A 299 -23.05 3.61 0.89
CA ARG A 299 -22.54 3.94 -0.45
C ARG A 299 -22.36 2.70 -1.30
N LYS A 300 -22.57 2.85 -2.60
CA LYS A 300 -22.28 1.84 -3.61
C LYS A 300 -21.14 2.39 -4.47
N LEU A 301 -20.01 1.72 -4.48
CA LEU A 301 -18.82 2.21 -5.18
C LEU A 301 -18.42 1.25 -6.28
N VAL A 302 -17.99 1.78 -7.42
CA VAL A 302 -17.13 1.07 -8.35
C VAL A 302 -15.68 1.42 -8.00
N VAL A 303 -14.84 0.41 -7.82
CA VAL A 303 -13.44 0.58 -7.43
C VAL A 303 -12.52 -0.10 -8.43
N VAL A 304 -11.59 0.66 -8.98
CA VAL A 304 -10.58 0.19 -9.95
C VAL A 304 -9.19 0.42 -9.36
N PRO A 305 -8.52 -0.65 -8.93
CA PRO A 305 -7.13 -0.59 -8.53
C PRO A 305 -6.21 -0.72 -9.74
N TYR A 306 -5.12 0.03 -9.76
CA TYR A 306 -4.05 -0.12 -10.74
C TYR A 306 -2.71 0.27 -10.13
N ARG A 307 -1.62 0.11 -10.89
CA ARG A 307 -0.31 0.67 -10.54
C ARG A 307 0.09 1.72 -11.55
N ASP A 308 0.59 2.85 -11.07
CA ASP A 308 1.09 3.93 -11.91
C ASP A 308 2.44 3.58 -12.56
N GLU A 309 2.99 4.53 -13.34
CA GLU A 309 4.30 4.37 -14.00
C GLU A 309 5.45 4.14 -13.00
N ALA A 310 5.30 4.57 -11.75
CA ALA A 310 6.27 4.36 -10.68
C ALA A 310 6.05 3.05 -9.92
N GLY A 311 5.09 2.22 -10.34
CA GLY A 311 4.75 0.94 -9.70
C GLY A 311 3.98 1.09 -8.38
N ALA A 312 3.61 2.32 -8.00
CA ALA A 312 2.82 2.59 -6.82
C ALA A 312 1.35 2.24 -7.09
N TYR A 313 0.69 1.58 -6.14
CA TYR A 313 -0.73 1.30 -6.28
C TYR A 313 -1.54 2.60 -6.24
N VAL A 314 -2.65 2.61 -6.97
CA VAL A 314 -3.66 3.65 -6.97
C VAL A 314 -5.02 2.96 -6.83
N ILE A 315 -5.88 3.52 -5.98
CA ILE A 315 -7.28 3.11 -5.87
C ILE A 315 -8.13 4.26 -6.40
N ARG A 316 -8.84 4.03 -7.50
CA ARG A 316 -9.88 4.95 -7.98
C ARG A 316 -11.23 4.39 -7.61
N ALA A 317 -12.05 5.24 -6.98
CA ALA A 317 -13.41 4.89 -6.62
C ALA A 317 -14.37 5.95 -7.16
N VAL A 318 -15.52 5.52 -7.66
CA VAL A 318 -16.63 6.39 -8.07
C VAL A 318 -17.88 5.94 -7.34
N ASP A 319 -18.60 6.89 -6.76
CA ASP A 319 -19.90 6.64 -6.15
C ASP A 319 -20.93 6.37 -7.25
N ALA A 320 -21.60 5.22 -7.17
CA ALA A 320 -22.53 4.81 -8.21
C ALA A 320 -23.76 5.71 -8.26
N ASP A 321 -24.20 6.27 -7.13
CA ASP A 321 -25.41 7.08 -7.08
C ASP A 321 -25.12 8.53 -7.51
N SER A 322 -24.04 9.15 -6.99
CA SER A 322 -23.70 10.54 -7.34
C SER A 322 -22.85 10.69 -8.60
N ARG A 323 -22.22 9.61 -9.06
CA ARG A 323 -21.22 9.58 -10.15
C ARG A 323 -19.97 10.43 -9.86
N GLU A 324 -19.74 10.80 -8.60
CA GLU A 324 -18.58 11.59 -8.21
C GLU A 324 -17.40 10.69 -7.84
N ALA A 325 -16.18 11.18 -8.11
CA ALA A 325 -14.96 10.53 -7.64
C ALA A 325 -14.88 10.57 -6.11
N VAL A 326 -14.50 9.44 -5.52
CA VAL A 326 -14.37 9.27 -4.07
C VAL A 326 -12.90 9.01 -3.71
N ASP A 327 -12.37 9.78 -2.77
CA ASP A 327 -11.14 9.40 -2.08
C ASP A 327 -11.43 8.20 -1.18
N PHE A 328 -11.14 7.00 -1.66
CA PHE A 328 -11.45 5.76 -0.96
C PHE A 328 -10.80 5.69 0.43
N LEU A 329 -9.55 6.12 0.57
CA LEU A 329 -8.86 6.08 1.87
C LEU A 329 -9.36 7.19 2.80
N GLY A 330 -9.69 8.35 2.26
CA GLY A 330 -10.44 9.39 2.99
C GLY A 330 -11.76 8.86 3.52
N LEU A 331 -12.50 8.11 2.70
CA LEU A 331 -13.76 7.47 3.10
C LEU A 331 -13.53 6.46 4.24
N VAL A 332 -12.57 5.54 4.10
CA VAL A 332 -12.20 4.56 5.15
C VAL A 332 -11.92 5.27 6.48
N ARG A 333 -11.15 6.36 6.46
CA ARG A 333 -10.82 7.15 7.67
C ARG A 333 -12.04 7.84 8.26
N SER A 334 -12.99 8.26 7.43
CA SER A 334 -14.20 8.95 7.85
C SER A 334 -15.28 8.03 8.40
N MET A 335 -15.21 6.73 8.12
CA MET A 335 -16.22 5.72 8.52
C MET A 335 -15.64 4.59 9.39
N PRO A 336 -15.01 4.90 10.54
CA PRO A 336 -14.43 3.86 11.40
C PRO A 336 -15.50 2.89 11.91
N GLY A 337 -15.24 1.59 11.83
CA GLY A 337 -16.14 0.52 12.21
C GLY A 337 -17.22 0.19 11.16
N ALA A 338 -17.23 0.85 10.01
CA ALA A 338 -18.12 0.51 8.92
C ALA A 338 -17.77 -0.87 8.34
N ALA A 339 -18.80 -1.55 7.82
CA ALA A 339 -18.63 -2.82 7.13
C ALA A 339 -18.79 -2.64 5.62
N ILE A 340 -18.09 -3.46 4.85
CA ILE A 340 -18.10 -3.42 3.39
C ILE A 340 -18.21 -4.83 2.83
N ARG A 341 -19.09 -5.00 1.85
CA ARG A 341 -19.11 -6.19 0.98
C ARG A 341 -18.43 -5.83 -0.32
N LEU A 342 -17.44 -6.62 -0.69
CA LEU A 342 -16.57 -6.34 -1.82
C LEU A 342 -16.73 -7.47 -2.83
N PHE A 343 -17.26 -7.15 -4.00
CA PHE A 343 -17.46 -8.12 -5.08
C PHE A 343 -16.47 -7.85 -6.19
N ARG A 344 -15.64 -8.85 -6.47
CA ARG A 344 -14.64 -8.83 -7.53
C ARG A 344 -15.25 -9.22 -8.87
N LEU A 345 -14.88 -8.45 -9.88
CA LEU A 345 -15.19 -8.67 -11.28
C LEU A 345 -13.91 -8.57 -12.10
N PRO A 346 -13.80 -9.27 -13.24
CA PRO A 346 -12.62 -9.13 -14.09
C PRO A 346 -12.64 -7.78 -14.80
N LEU A 347 -11.45 -7.22 -15.02
CA LEU A 347 -11.22 -6.05 -15.88
C LEU A 347 -11.49 -6.44 -17.35
N PRO A 348 -12.05 -5.54 -18.19
CA PRO A 348 -12.31 -5.84 -19.59
C PRO A 348 -11.04 -6.11 -20.38
N ARG A 349 -11.13 -7.00 -21.38
CA ARG A 349 -9.98 -7.38 -22.24
C ARG A 349 -9.67 -6.38 -23.37
N GLY A 350 -10.51 -5.36 -23.58
CA GLY A 350 -10.31 -4.32 -24.58
C GLY A 350 -10.97 -3.02 -24.13
N LEU A 351 -10.18 -1.96 -24.05
CA LEU A 351 -10.61 -0.58 -23.82
C LEU A 351 -10.00 0.32 -24.89
#